data_AF-A0A7V8NSH7-F1
#
_entry.id   AF-A0A7V8NSH7-F1
#
_cell.length_a   1.000
_cell.length_b   1.000
_cell.length_c   1.000
_cell.angle_alpha   90.00
_cell.angle_beta   90.00
_cell.angle_gamma   90.00
#
_symmetry.space_group_name_H-M   'P 1'
#
loop_
_entity.id
_entity.type
_entity.pdbx_description
1 polymer ?
#
loop_
_entity_poly.entity_id
_entity_poly.type
_entity_poly.pdbx_seq_one_letter_code
_entity_poly.pdbx_strand_id
1 'polypeptide(L)'
;MSRSCPICGKRNASRFCPAKGEKICAVCCGTEREVTIDCPADCAYLLAAHRYESEHPRNLPPDTALLDETIPKHISQAHEQLVAALAFSIAKFCAERPAAVDSDILSALEALAQTYKTLSSGIIYELPPQAPLKRELYAALSAFLDEIKKQRAERA
;
A
#
# COMPACT_ATOMS: atom_id res chain seq x y z
N MET A 1 -34.47 2.41 -18.23
CA MET A 1 -34.29 1.09 -17.57
C MET A 1 -33.19 1.19 -16.54
N SER A 2 -33.55 1.21 -15.25
CA SER A 2 -32.60 1.10 -14.14
C SER A 2 -32.01 -0.31 -14.15
N ARG A 3 -30.76 -0.45 -14.60
CA ARG A 3 -30.05 -1.72 -14.48
C ARG A 3 -29.73 -1.95 -13.01
N SER A 4 -29.90 -3.19 -12.55
CA SER A 4 -29.37 -3.63 -11.27
C SER A 4 -27.83 -3.49 -11.29
N CYS A 5 -27.25 -3.27 -10.12
CA CYS A 5 -25.80 -3.18 -9.99
C CYS A 5 -25.15 -4.51 -10.40
N PRO A 6 -24.17 -4.50 -11.32
CA PRO A 6 -23.53 -5.71 -11.84
C PRO A 6 -22.72 -6.45 -10.76
N ILE A 7 -22.26 -5.75 -9.72
CA ILE A 7 -21.47 -6.34 -8.62
C ILE A 7 -22.36 -7.15 -7.67
N CYS A 8 -23.47 -6.58 -7.21
CA CYS A 8 -24.31 -7.23 -6.19
C CYS A 8 -25.63 -7.82 -6.72
N GLY A 9 -26.04 -7.49 -7.94
CA GLY A 9 -27.31 -7.88 -8.55
C GLY A 9 -28.58 -7.30 -7.89
N LYS A 10 -28.46 -6.65 -6.73
CA LYS A 10 -29.59 -6.32 -5.84
C LYS A 10 -30.02 -4.86 -5.90
N ARG A 11 -29.06 -3.92 -5.88
CA ARG A 11 -29.33 -2.47 -5.74
C ARG A 11 -29.37 -1.77 -7.08
N ASN A 12 -30.02 -0.62 -7.15
CA ASN A 12 -30.05 0.22 -8.36
C ASN A 12 -28.64 0.76 -8.70
N ALA A 13 -28.23 0.65 -9.96
CA ALA A 13 -26.97 1.18 -10.47
C ALA A 13 -27.07 2.70 -10.74
N SER A 14 -26.51 3.51 -9.85
CA SER A 14 -26.59 4.97 -9.91
C SER A 14 -25.27 5.68 -10.22
N ARG A 15 -24.11 5.08 -9.92
CA ARG A 15 -22.78 5.69 -10.11
C ARG A 15 -22.06 5.06 -11.29
N PHE A 16 -21.58 5.86 -12.24
CA PHE A 16 -20.69 5.35 -13.29
C PHE A 16 -19.30 5.03 -12.70
N CYS A 17 -18.84 3.81 -12.89
CA CYS A 17 -17.52 3.34 -12.46
C CYS A 17 -16.58 3.27 -13.68
N PRO A 18 -15.56 4.13 -13.76
CA PRO A 18 -14.61 4.11 -14.88
C PRO A 18 -13.87 2.77 -15.02
N ALA A 19 -13.48 2.16 -13.89
CA ALA A 19 -12.77 0.88 -13.87
C ALA A 19 -13.59 -0.30 -14.42
N LYS A 20 -14.92 -0.26 -14.27
CA LYS A 20 -15.82 -1.31 -14.79
C LYS A 20 -16.48 -0.94 -16.12
N GLY A 21 -16.34 0.32 -16.57
CA GLY A 21 -16.98 0.82 -17.80
C GLY A 21 -18.51 0.89 -17.75
N GLU A 22 -19.12 0.79 -16.56
CA GLU A 22 -20.57 0.72 -16.40
C GLU A 22 -21.06 1.32 -15.07
N LYS A 23 -22.38 1.40 -14.89
CA LYS A 23 -22.97 1.91 -13.64
C LYS A 23 -23.03 0.82 -12.56
N ILE A 24 -22.62 1.17 -11.34
CA ILE A 24 -22.72 0.35 -10.13
C ILE A 24 -23.51 1.09 -9.03
N CYS A 25 -23.91 0.39 -7.97
CA CYS A 25 -24.58 1.04 -6.85
C CYS A 25 -23.57 1.77 -5.94
N ALA A 26 -24.06 2.77 -5.20
CA ALA A 26 -23.26 3.54 -4.26
C ALA A 26 -22.59 2.69 -3.17
N VAL A 27 -23.24 1.62 -2.73
CA VAL A 27 -22.70 0.72 -1.69
C VAL A 27 -21.53 -0.08 -2.22
N CYS A 28 -21.68 -0.79 -3.34
CA CYS A 28 -20.55 -1.53 -3.95
C CYS A 28 -19.41 -0.58 -4.34
N CYS A 29 -19.72 0.62 -4.84
CA CYS A 29 -18.71 1.64 -5.10
C CYS A 29 -17.95 2.09 -3.83
N GLY A 30 -18.59 2.07 -2.65
CA GLY A 30 -17.94 2.46 -1.39
C GLY A 30 -17.18 1.31 -0.73
N THR A 31 -17.68 0.08 -0.87
CA THR A 31 -17.11 -1.12 -0.22
C THR A 31 -15.96 -1.72 -1.01
N GLU A 32 -16.03 -1.73 -2.34
CA GLU A 32 -15.10 -2.46 -3.21
C GLU A 32 -13.99 -1.58 -3.81
N ARG A 33 -14.08 -0.25 -3.61
CA ARG A 33 -13.14 0.73 -4.15
C ARG A 33 -11.75 0.55 -3.53
N GLU A 34 -10.73 0.45 -4.38
CA GLU A 34 -9.33 0.18 -3.98
C GLU A 34 -9.16 -1.14 -3.20
N VAL A 35 -10.18 -2.01 -3.20
CA VAL A 35 -10.11 -3.35 -2.60
C VAL A 35 -10.19 -4.41 -3.69
N THR A 36 -11.29 -4.42 -4.46
CA THR A 36 -11.49 -5.36 -5.58
C THR A 36 -11.74 -4.63 -6.90
N ILE A 37 -11.81 -3.30 -6.86
CA ILE A 37 -11.93 -2.43 -8.03
C ILE A 37 -10.65 -1.59 -8.14
N ASP A 38 -9.91 -1.81 -9.22
CA ASP A 38 -8.77 -0.99 -9.65
C ASP A 38 -9.24 0.39 -10.09
N CYS A 39 -9.55 1.24 -9.11
CA CYS A 39 -10.09 2.55 -9.34
C CYS A 39 -9.01 3.47 -9.93
N PRO A 40 -9.26 4.13 -11.07
CA PRO A 40 -8.29 5.07 -11.60
C PRO A 40 -8.23 6.32 -10.71
N ALA A 41 -7.04 6.94 -10.66
CA ALA A 41 -6.75 8.06 -9.78
C ALA A 41 -7.61 9.31 -10.06
N ASP A 42 -8.19 9.43 -11.25
CA ASP A 42 -9.08 10.51 -11.66
C ASP A 42 -10.58 10.24 -11.35
N CYS A 43 -10.90 9.11 -10.72
CA CYS A 43 -12.27 8.77 -10.34
C CYS A 43 -12.83 9.79 -9.34
N ALA A 44 -13.85 10.56 -9.74
CA ALA A 44 -14.46 11.59 -8.90
C ALA A 44 -15.00 11.05 -7.56
N TYR A 45 -15.56 9.83 -7.55
CA TYR A 45 -16.04 9.19 -6.32
C TYR A 45 -14.90 8.74 -5.40
N LEU A 46 -13.77 8.37 -5.98
CA LEU A 46 -12.56 8.02 -5.23
C LEU A 46 -11.96 9.26 -4.58
N LEU A 47 -11.75 10.31 -5.36
CA LEU A 47 -11.22 11.59 -4.87
C LEU A 47 -12.09 12.18 -3.76
N ALA A 48 -13.41 12.16 -3.91
CA ALA A 48 -14.33 12.63 -2.89
C ALA A 48 -14.23 11.81 -1.59
N ALA A 49 -14.01 10.50 -1.70
CA ALA A 49 -13.90 9.64 -0.53
C ALA A 49 -12.55 9.77 0.18
N HIS A 50 -11.45 9.90 -0.55
CA HIS A 50 -10.13 10.21 0.03
C HIS A 50 -10.16 11.51 0.84
N ARG A 51 -10.82 12.56 0.31
CA ARG A 51 -11.03 13.81 1.06
C ARG A 51 -11.81 13.57 2.35
N TYR A 52 -12.95 12.88 2.26
CA TYR A 52 -13.76 12.57 3.43
C TYR A 52 -13.00 11.78 4.50
N GLU A 53 -12.22 10.77 4.10
CA GLU A 53 -11.43 9.91 5.00
C GLU A 53 -10.25 10.64 5.63
N SER A 54 -9.66 11.61 4.92
CA SER A 54 -8.63 12.49 5.50
C SER A 54 -9.17 13.39 6.60
N GLU A 55 -10.44 13.81 6.50
CA GLU A 55 -11.14 14.61 7.51
C GLU A 55 -11.78 13.76 8.61
N HIS A 56 -12.04 12.48 8.32
CA HIS A 56 -12.69 11.52 9.23
C HIS A 56 -11.86 10.24 9.34
N PRO A 57 -10.76 10.27 10.12
CA PRO A 57 -9.91 9.10 10.30
C PRO A 57 -10.73 7.92 10.80
N ARG A 58 -10.63 6.79 10.12
CA ARG A 58 -11.30 5.57 10.53
C ARG A 58 -10.53 4.91 11.68
N ASN A 59 -11.27 4.25 12.57
CA ASN A 59 -10.65 3.32 13.50
C ASN A 59 -10.15 2.10 12.71
N LEU A 60 -8.85 1.83 12.77
CA LEU A 60 -8.26 0.65 12.19
C LEU A 60 -8.66 -0.58 13.01
N PRO A 61 -8.92 -1.74 12.38
CA PRO A 61 -9.11 -3.00 13.09
C PRO A 61 -7.92 -3.30 14.02
N PRO A 62 -8.13 -3.83 15.24
CA PRO A 62 -7.03 -4.12 16.17
C PRO A 62 -5.99 -5.12 15.64
N ASP A 63 -6.37 -5.95 14.67
CA ASP A 63 -5.53 -6.92 13.98
C ASP A 63 -4.78 -6.34 12.76
N THR A 64 -4.85 -5.02 12.55
CA THR A 64 -4.05 -4.36 11.52
C THR A 64 -2.56 -4.56 11.80
N ALA A 65 -1.83 -5.08 10.83
CA ALA A 65 -0.39 -5.29 10.96
C ALA A 65 0.36 -3.98 11.28
N LEU A 66 1.38 -4.08 12.14
CA LEU A 66 2.23 -2.97 12.56
C LEU A 66 1.49 -1.80 13.25
N LEU A 67 0.25 -2.00 13.72
CA LEU A 67 -0.54 -0.94 14.37
C LEU A 67 0.11 -0.41 15.66
N ASP A 68 0.83 -1.28 16.38
CA ASP A 68 1.54 -0.93 17.62
C ASP A 68 2.89 -0.22 17.35
N GLU A 69 3.40 -0.25 16.12
CA GLU A 69 4.68 0.33 15.76
C GLU A 69 4.53 1.84 15.52
N THR A 70 4.94 2.64 16.50
CA THR A 70 4.87 4.10 16.41
C THR A 70 6.19 4.69 15.93
N ILE A 71 6.17 5.33 14.75
CA ILE A 71 7.32 6.12 14.27
C ILE A 71 7.21 7.54 14.85
N PRO A 72 8.16 7.98 15.71
CA PRO A 72 8.11 9.33 16.25
C PRO A 72 8.13 10.39 15.13
N LYS A 73 7.30 11.43 15.24
CA LYS A 73 7.17 12.47 14.19
C LYS A 73 8.50 13.07 13.75
N HIS A 74 9.41 13.32 14.69
CA HIS A 74 10.73 13.89 14.38
C HIS A 74 11.59 12.96 13.50
N ILE A 75 11.48 11.64 13.66
CA ILE A 75 12.15 10.65 12.80
C ILE A 75 11.54 10.67 11.41
N SER A 76 10.21 10.66 11.33
CA SER A 76 9.49 10.73 10.05
C SER A 76 9.83 12.00 9.27
N GLN A 77 9.94 13.14 9.94
CA GLN A 77 10.30 14.42 9.33
C GLN A 77 11.78 14.47 8.94
N ALA A 78 12.69 14.03 9.82
CA ALA A 78 14.12 13.98 9.52
C ALA A 78 14.46 13.05 8.34
N HIS A 79 13.58 12.09 8.04
CA HIS A 79 13.77 11.11 6.97
C HIS A 79 12.67 11.16 5.90
N GLU A 80 12.00 12.31 5.73
CA GLU A 80 10.90 12.48 4.76
C GLU A 80 11.30 12.02 3.35
N GLN A 81 12.50 12.40 2.88
CA GLN A 81 13.02 11.99 1.56
C GLN A 81 13.18 10.48 1.44
N LEU A 82 13.61 9.80 2.51
CA LEU A 82 13.75 8.34 2.52
C LEU A 82 12.37 7.68 2.47
N VAL A 83 11.41 8.17 3.27
CA VAL A 83 10.04 7.66 3.28
C VAL A 83 9.39 7.84 1.90
N ALA A 84 9.53 9.02 1.30
CA ALA A 84 9.02 9.30 -0.04
C ALA A 84 9.66 8.39 -1.11
N ALA A 85 10.96 8.17 -1.03
CA ALA A 85 11.67 7.31 -1.99
C ALA A 85 11.32 5.82 -1.82
N LEU A 86 11.07 5.35 -0.60
CA LEU A 86 10.51 4.02 -0.35
C LEU A 86 9.10 3.89 -0.94
N ALA A 87 8.21 4.84 -0.66
CA ALA A 87 6.86 4.86 -1.20
C ALA A 87 6.86 4.86 -2.74
N PHE A 88 7.73 5.67 -3.36
CA PHE A 88 7.90 5.69 -4.81
C PHE A 88 8.42 4.36 -5.36
N SER A 89 9.39 3.72 -4.69
CA SER A 89 9.92 2.42 -5.12
C SER A 89 8.84 1.33 -5.09
N ILE A 90 8.00 1.31 -4.06
CA ILE A 90 6.84 0.40 -3.97
C ILE A 90 5.84 0.70 -5.09
N ALA A 91 5.48 1.97 -5.29
CA ALA A 91 4.53 2.37 -6.33
C ALA A 91 5.03 1.98 -7.73
N LYS A 92 6.32 2.20 -8.01
CA LYS A 92 6.96 1.78 -9.26
C LYS A 92 6.91 0.26 -9.43
N PHE A 93 7.22 -0.51 -8.39
CA PHE A 93 7.12 -1.96 -8.43
C PHE A 93 5.71 -2.43 -8.77
N CYS A 94 4.69 -1.84 -8.15
CA CYS A 94 3.29 -2.19 -8.41
C CYS A 94 2.86 -1.82 -9.83
N ALA A 95 3.33 -0.69 -10.37
CA ALA A 95 3.08 -0.30 -11.75
C ALA A 95 3.69 -1.30 -12.76
N GLU A 96 4.87 -1.85 -12.46
CA GLU A 96 5.54 -2.86 -13.28
C GLU A 96 5.00 -4.29 -13.05
N ARG A 97 4.24 -4.51 -11.96
CA ARG A 97 3.68 -5.80 -11.56
C ARG A 97 2.22 -5.64 -11.12
N PRO A 98 1.27 -5.53 -12.06
CA PRO A 98 -0.15 -5.34 -11.74
C PRO A 98 -0.80 -6.45 -10.91
N ALA A 99 -0.15 -7.63 -10.82
CA ALA A 99 -0.60 -8.73 -9.97
C ALA A 99 -0.25 -8.54 -8.48
N ALA A 100 0.60 -7.56 -8.14
CA ALA A 100 0.93 -7.26 -6.76
C ALA A 100 -0.28 -6.65 -6.05
N VAL A 101 -0.61 -7.20 -4.89
CA VAL A 101 -1.68 -6.69 -4.03
C VAL A 101 -1.11 -6.22 -2.69
N ASP A 102 -1.89 -5.43 -1.94
CA ASP A 102 -1.46 -4.86 -0.65
C ASP A 102 -0.91 -5.90 0.33
N SER A 103 -1.48 -7.12 0.35
CA SER A 103 -0.99 -8.19 1.22
C SER A 103 0.42 -8.67 0.85
N ASP A 104 0.81 -8.59 -0.42
CA ASP A 104 2.16 -8.92 -0.86
C ASP A 104 3.16 -7.85 -0.41
N ILE A 105 2.76 -6.58 -0.55
CA ILE A 105 3.55 -5.43 -0.11
C ILE A 105 3.76 -5.49 1.40
N LEU A 106 2.68 -5.66 2.16
CA LEU A 106 2.72 -5.76 3.61
C LEU A 106 3.62 -6.89 4.07
N SER A 107 3.49 -8.09 3.47
CA SER A 107 4.34 -9.23 3.80
C SER A 107 5.83 -8.95 3.55
N ALA A 108 6.17 -8.24 2.48
CA ALA A 108 7.56 -7.89 2.17
C ALA A 108 8.11 -6.85 3.16
N LEU A 109 7.30 -5.86 3.55
CA LEU A 109 7.66 -4.86 4.54
C LEU A 109 7.83 -5.45 5.95
N GLU A 110 6.96 -6.38 6.36
CA GLU A 110 7.09 -7.11 7.63
C GLU A 110 8.39 -7.92 7.67
N ALA A 111 8.70 -8.64 6.60
CA ALA A 111 9.95 -9.39 6.51
C ALA A 111 11.18 -8.47 6.60
N LEU A 112 11.15 -7.32 5.91
CA LEU A 112 12.22 -6.31 6.01
C LEU A 112 12.35 -5.77 7.43
N ALA A 113 11.25 -5.33 8.04
CA ALA A 113 11.24 -4.80 9.39
C ALA A 113 11.83 -5.80 10.40
N GLN A 114 11.44 -7.08 10.28
CA GLN A 114 11.96 -8.15 11.11
C GLN A 114 13.48 -8.34 10.92
N THR A 115 13.97 -8.39 9.68
CA THR A 115 15.41 -8.48 9.38
C THR A 115 16.19 -7.31 9.99
N TYR A 116 15.69 -6.08 9.89
CA TYR A 116 16.38 -4.93 10.47
C TYR A 116 16.35 -4.92 12.01
N LYS A 117 15.29 -5.46 12.61
CA LYS A 117 15.16 -5.63 14.07
C LYS A 117 16.12 -6.70 14.61
N THR A 118 16.35 -7.78 13.87
CA THR A 118 17.37 -8.78 14.24
C THR A 118 18.78 -8.23 14.05
N LEU A 119 19.04 -7.51 12.96
CA LEU A 119 20.33 -6.85 12.74
C LEU A 119 20.68 -5.85 13.85
N SER A 120 19.73 -5.05 14.33
CA SER A 120 19.99 -4.09 15.42
C SER A 120 20.29 -4.75 16.77
N SER A 121 19.82 -5.99 16.97
CA SER A 121 20.15 -6.81 18.15
C SER A 121 21.46 -7.61 18.00
N GLY A 122 22.18 -7.43 16.89
CA GLY A 122 23.46 -8.10 16.62
C GLY A 122 23.32 -9.51 16.03
N ILE A 123 22.11 -9.93 15.66
CA ILE A 123 21.83 -11.23 15.06
C ILE A 123 21.67 -11.03 13.55
N ILE A 124 22.62 -11.54 12.77
CA ILE A 124 22.50 -11.57 11.30
C ILE A 124 21.61 -12.75 10.93
N TYR A 125 20.30 -12.52 10.93
CA TYR A 125 19.31 -13.46 10.41
C TYR A 125 18.43 -12.75 9.40
N GLU A 126 18.50 -13.20 8.16
CA GLU A 126 17.62 -12.75 7.08
C GLU A 126 16.60 -13.86 6.79
N LEU A 127 15.32 -13.52 6.79
CA LEU A 127 14.25 -14.43 6.41
C LEU A 127 13.46 -13.85 5.23
N PRO A 128 14.02 -13.90 4.00
CA PRO A 128 13.33 -13.38 2.83
C PRO A 128 12.03 -14.16 2.57
N PRO A 129 10.96 -13.51 2.07
CA PRO A 129 9.73 -14.19 1.70
C PRO A 129 9.96 -15.33 0.70
N GLN A 130 9.16 -16.40 0.80
CA GLN A 130 9.26 -17.52 -0.13
C GLN A 130 8.53 -17.28 -1.44
N ALA A 131 7.41 -16.55 -1.40
CA ALA A 131 6.62 -16.26 -2.59
C ALA A 131 7.40 -15.33 -3.55
N PRO A 132 7.39 -15.60 -4.87
CA PRO A 132 8.21 -14.87 -5.84
C PRO A 132 8.03 -13.35 -5.81
N LEU A 133 6.79 -12.86 -5.90
CA LEU A 133 6.47 -11.43 -5.90
C LEU A 133 6.96 -10.72 -4.63
N LYS A 134 6.69 -11.32 -3.46
CA LYS A 134 7.12 -10.80 -2.16
C LYS A 134 8.64 -10.75 -2.04
N ARG A 135 9.32 -11.78 -2.56
CA ARG A 135 10.79 -11.86 -2.58
C ARG A 135 11.41 -10.84 -3.51
N GLU A 136 10.84 -10.64 -4.70
CA GLU A 136 11.28 -9.60 -5.64
C GLU A 136 11.18 -8.21 -5.01
N LEU A 137 10.05 -7.88 -4.38
CA LEU A 137 9.88 -6.61 -3.69
C LEU A 137 10.86 -6.46 -2.51
N TYR A 138 10.99 -7.50 -1.68
CA TYR A 138 11.97 -7.54 -0.58
C TYR A 138 13.39 -7.26 -1.07
N ALA A 139 13.81 -7.92 -2.15
CA ALA A 139 15.15 -7.75 -2.72
C ALA A 139 15.35 -6.34 -3.28
N ALA A 140 14.35 -5.81 -4.00
CA ALA A 140 14.39 -4.46 -4.57
C ALA A 140 14.53 -3.39 -3.47
N LEU A 141 13.73 -3.49 -2.41
CA LEU A 141 13.79 -2.56 -1.28
C LEU A 141 15.08 -2.71 -0.47
N SER A 142 15.60 -3.94 -0.29
CA SER A 142 16.88 -4.17 0.39
C SER A 142 18.03 -3.51 -0.36
N ALA A 143 18.12 -3.74 -1.68
CA ALA A 143 19.14 -3.15 -2.53
C ALA A 143 19.06 -1.60 -2.51
N PHE A 144 17.85 -1.05 -2.56
CA PHE A 144 17.63 0.39 -2.44
C PHE A 144 18.12 0.96 -1.10
N LEU A 145 17.80 0.30 0.02
CA LEU A 145 18.25 0.72 1.34
C LEU A 145 19.78 0.64 1.49
N ASP A 146 20.41 -0.40 0.96
CA ASP A 146 21.86 -0.56 1.00
C ASP A 146 22.59 0.52 0.18
N GLU A 147 22.04 0.90 -0.97
CA GLU A 147 22.55 2.01 -1.77
C GLU A 147 22.51 3.33 -0.98
N ILE A 148 21.39 3.61 -0.29
CA ILE A 148 21.29 4.80 0.56
C ILE A 148 22.32 4.78 1.70
N LYS A 149 22.55 3.62 2.32
CA LYS A 149 23.57 3.50 3.38
C LYS A 149 24.97 3.80 2.83
N LYS A 150 25.32 3.28 1.66
CA LYS A 150 26.62 3.53 1.00
C LYS A 150 26.80 5.02 0.70
N GLN A 151 25.82 5.65 0.08
CA GLN A 151 25.87 7.08 -0.25
C GLN A 151 26.00 7.96 0.99
N ARG A 152 25.41 7.57 2.13
CA ARG A 152 25.59 8.27 3.40
C ARG A 152 26.99 8.08 3.97
N ALA A 153 27.57 6.88 3.87
CA ALA A 153 28.92 6.58 4.33
C ALA A 153 29.99 7.32 3.51
N GLU A 154 29.78 7.50 2.20
CA GLU A 154 30.69 8.25 1.32
C GLU A 154 30.64 9.78 1.52
N ARG A 155 29.55 10.28 2.11
CA ARG A 155 29.35 11.71 2.40
C ARG A 155 29.75 12.11 3.83
N ALA A 156 30.07 11.15 4.69
CA ALA A 156 30.48 11.33 6.08
C ALA A 156 32.01 11.37 6.20
#